data_AF-A0A8S3S618-F1
#
_entry.id   AF-A0A8S3S618-F1
#
_cell.length_a   1.000
_cell.length_b   1.000
_cell.length_c   1.000
_cell.angle_alpha   90.00
_cell.angle_beta   90.00
_cell.angle_gamma   90.00
#
_symmetry.space_group_name_H-M   'P 1'
#
loop_
_entity.id
_entity.type
_entity.pdbx_description
1 polymer ?
#
loop_
_entity_poly.entity_id
_entity_poly.type
_entity_poly.pdbx_seq_one_letter_code
_entity_poly.pdbx_strand_id
1 'polypeptide(L)'
;MFNSNETNLSSSDNHTNLTTFENTRKVETLNITLTNDTEFHAQAKVWQPYEFISLILATCSISVCVLVIILAFKKNEKTFFKWKRANRFVVMTSTCDILFYGVQLIYNINVSVSGSVPSPAICSMYAVFLLEFAYAQAILGEIAATTACYYILKQKELDLGKYEWKMFSYMFVFPAIVLVTASLNGGMDHNGL
;
A
#
# COMPACT_ATOMS: atom_id res chain seq x y z
N MET A 1 -63.26 -0.53 -65.60
CA MET A 1 -61.92 0.03 -65.88
C MET A 1 -61.39 0.60 -64.59
N PHE A 2 -60.31 0.01 -64.04
CA PHE A 2 -59.33 0.55 -63.06
C PHE A 2 -59.88 1.13 -61.73
N ASN A 3 -59.31 0.93 -60.54
CA ASN A 3 -58.02 0.39 -60.16
C ASN A 3 -58.05 -0.06 -58.70
N SER A 4 -57.15 -1.00 -58.41
CA SER A 4 -56.79 -1.62 -57.14
C SER A 4 -55.91 -0.72 -56.25
N ASN A 5 -55.78 -1.09 -54.97
CA ASN A 5 -54.55 -1.15 -54.14
C ASN A 5 -54.77 -0.61 -52.71
N GLU A 6 -54.89 -1.51 -51.73
CA GLU A 6 -53.81 -2.14 -50.93
C GLU A 6 -53.57 -1.37 -49.62
N THR A 7 -54.33 -1.75 -48.60
CA THR A 7 -54.00 -1.55 -47.19
C THR A 7 -53.22 -2.77 -46.72
N ASN A 8 -51.90 -2.69 -46.63
CA ASN A 8 -51.06 -3.64 -45.87
C ASN A 8 -49.65 -3.06 -45.68
N LEU A 9 -49.44 -2.23 -44.67
CA LEU A 9 -48.10 -1.91 -44.18
C LEU A 9 -48.16 -1.47 -42.72
N SER A 10 -48.24 -2.47 -41.84
CA SER A 10 -47.82 -2.33 -40.45
C SER A 10 -47.53 -3.72 -39.93
N SER A 11 -46.38 -3.91 -39.26
CA SER A 11 -45.92 -5.13 -38.59
C SER A 11 -44.75 -5.91 -39.23
N SER A 12 -43.83 -5.26 -39.93
CA SER A 12 -42.50 -5.85 -40.23
C SER A 12 -41.28 -5.01 -39.84
N ASP A 13 -41.47 -3.77 -39.36
CA ASP A 13 -40.36 -2.84 -39.08
C ASP A 13 -39.96 -2.75 -37.59
N ASN A 14 -40.77 -3.26 -36.67
CA ASN A 14 -40.42 -3.20 -35.24
C ASN A 14 -39.46 -4.31 -34.80
N HIS A 15 -39.45 -5.45 -35.51
CA HIS A 15 -38.63 -6.60 -35.11
C HIS A 15 -37.17 -6.49 -35.59
N THR A 16 -36.94 -5.86 -36.74
CA THR A 16 -35.62 -5.56 -37.31
C THR A 16 -34.89 -4.44 -36.55
N ASN A 17 -35.63 -3.44 -36.06
CA ASN A 17 -35.06 -2.34 -35.28
C ASN A 17 -34.61 -2.78 -33.88
N LEU A 18 -35.35 -3.70 -33.24
CA LEU A 18 -34.99 -4.23 -31.92
C LEU A 18 -33.72 -5.10 -31.96
N THR A 19 -33.58 -5.96 -32.97
CA THR A 19 -32.39 -6.80 -33.17
C THR A 19 -31.15 -5.98 -33.54
N THR A 20 -31.35 -4.85 -34.24
CA THR A 20 -30.25 -3.96 -34.61
C THR A 20 -29.74 -3.21 -33.38
N PHE A 21 -30.63 -2.67 -32.55
CA PHE A 21 -30.27 -2.02 -31.28
C PHE A 21 -29.56 -2.95 -30.29
N GLU A 22 -30.02 -4.21 -30.19
CA GLU A 22 -29.42 -5.19 -29.29
C GLU A 22 -28.02 -5.61 -29.77
N ASN A 23 -27.82 -5.72 -31.08
CA ASN A 23 -26.51 -5.97 -31.67
C ASN A 23 -25.55 -4.78 -31.49
N THR A 24 -26.01 -3.55 -31.69
CA THR A 24 -25.18 -2.35 -31.45
C THR A 24 -24.74 -2.27 -30.00
N ARG A 25 -25.65 -2.54 -29.04
CA ARG A 25 -25.32 -2.55 -27.61
C ARG A 25 -24.33 -3.68 -27.25
N LYS A 26 -24.48 -4.87 -27.83
CA LYS A 26 -23.53 -5.99 -27.63
C LYS A 26 -22.15 -5.67 -28.19
N VAL A 27 -22.07 -5.03 -29.36
CA VAL A 27 -20.80 -4.59 -29.98
C VAL A 27 -20.12 -3.50 -29.15
N GLU A 28 -20.89 -2.54 -28.64
CA GLU A 28 -20.37 -1.46 -27.79
C GLU A 28 -19.87 -2.01 -26.44
N THR A 29 -20.62 -2.95 -25.84
CA THR A 29 -20.18 -3.63 -24.61
C THR A 29 -18.92 -4.44 -24.86
N LEU A 30 -18.85 -5.24 -25.94
CA LEU A 30 -17.67 -6.01 -26.32
C LEU A 30 -16.45 -5.11 -26.58
N ASN A 31 -16.63 -3.98 -27.27
CA ASN A 31 -15.55 -3.02 -27.50
C ASN A 31 -15.07 -2.40 -26.19
N ILE A 32 -15.96 -2.05 -25.26
CA ILE A 32 -15.57 -1.53 -23.95
C ILE A 32 -14.77 -2.59 -23.17
N THR A 33 -15.23 -3.84 -23.15
CA THR A 33 -14.50 -4.93 -22.47
C THR A 33 -13.13 -5.18 -23.10
N LEU A 34 -13.06 -5.22 -24.44
CA LEU A 34 -11.81 -5.47 -25.16
C LEU A 34 -10.80 -4.31 -24.96
N THR A 35 -11.30 -3.07 -24.95
CA THR A 35 -10.45 -1.88 -24.74
C THR A 35 -9.91 -1.89 -23.30
N ASN A 36 -10.76 -2.16 -22.31
CA ASN A 36 -10.36 -2.28 -20.92
C ASN A 36 -9.35 -3.42 -20.69
N ASP A 37 -9.53 -4.57 -21.35
CA ASP A 37 -8.58 -5.69 -21.27
C ASP A 37 -7.23 -5.32 -21.88
N THR A 38 -7.21 -4.63 -23.03
CA THR A 38 -5.96 -4.20 -23.66
C THR A 38 -5.23 -3.11 -22.86
N GLU A 39 -5.95 -2.17 -22.25
CA GLU A 39 -5.35 -1.16 -21.37
C GLU A 39 -4.84 -1.78 -20.06
N PHE A 40 -5.59 -2.71 -19.45
CA PHE A 40 -5.15 -3.42 -18.26
C PHE A 40 -3.89 -4.25 -18.51
N HIS A 41 -3.82 -4.95 -19.65
CA HIS A 41 -2.61 -5.68 -20.06
C HIS A 41 -1.43 -4.75 -20.39
N ALA A 42 -1.68 -3.60 -21.00
CA ALA A 42 -0.64 -2.62 -21.27
C ALA A 42 -0.09 -2.01 -19.98
N GLN A 43 -0.95 -1.69 -19.02
CA GLN A 43 -0.54 -1.23 -17.70
C GLN A 43 0.24 -2.32 -16.97
N ALA A 44 -0.28 -3.55 -16.85
CA ALA A 44 0.42 -4.65 -16.18
C ALA A 44 1.86 -4.87 -16.69
N LYS A 45 2.09 -4.67 -18.00
CA LYS A 45 3.41 -4.80 -18.61
C LYS A 45 4.37 -3.64 -18.31
N VAL A 46 3.86 -2.41 -18.22
CA VAL A 46 4.62 -1.24 -17.75
C VAL A 46 4.99 -1.40 -16.28
N TRP A 47 4.15 -2.11 -15.54
CA TRP A 47 4.27 -2.25 -14.10
C TRP A 47 5.24 -3.38 -13.65
N GLN A 48 5.51 -4.39 -14.47
CA GLN A 48 6.46 -5.46 -14.11
C GLN A 48 7.87 -5.01 -13.63
N PRO A 49 8.61 -4.09 -14.30
CA PRO A 49 9.98 -3.79 -13.89
C PRO A 49 10.11 -3.17 -12.50
N TYR A 50 9.16 -2.34 -12.05
CA TYR A 50 9.27 -1.77 -10.70
C TYR A 50 8.95 -2.81 -9.63
N GLU A 51 8.10 -3.81 -9.90
CA GLU A 51 7.76 -4.86 -8.93
C GLU A 51 9.02 -5.65 -8.60
N PHE A 52 9.77 -6.04 -9.63
CA PHE A 52 11.06 -6.71 -9.49
C PHE A 52 12.08 -5.85 -8.74
N ILE A 53 12.22 -4.56 -9.10
CA ILE A 53 13.14 -3.65 -8.40
C ILE A 53 12.76 -3.50 -6.93
N SER A 54 11.47 -3.31 -6.64
CA SER A 54 10.93 -3.18 -5.28
C SER A 54 11.22 -4.44 -4.44
N LEU A 55 11.04 -5.63 -5.01
CA LEU A 55 11.32 -6.91 -4.37
C LEU A 55 12.81 -7.07 -4.01
N ILE A 56 13.70 -6.72 -4.94
CA ILE A 56 15.15 -6.75 -4.71
C ILE A 56 15.53 -5.76 -3.60
N LEU A 57 15.03 -4.52 -3.67
CA LEU A 57 15.33 -3.51 -2.66
C LEU A 57 14.82 -3.91 -1.27
N ALA A 58 13.58 -4.42 -1.19
CA ALA A 58 12.97 -4.85 0.06
C ALA A 58 13.75 -6.00 0.69
N THR A 59 14.12 -7.03 -0.09
CA THR A 59 14.89 -8.18 0.40
C THR A 59 16.31 -7.79 0.85
N CYS A 60 17.00 -6.94 0.09
CA CYS A 60 18.30 -6.39 0.51
C CYS A 60 18.18 -5.58 1.81
N SER A 61 17.17 -4.71 1.91
CA SER A 61 16.93 -3.88 3.09
C SER A 61 16.65 -4.72 4.34
N ILE A 62 15.75 -5.70 4.25
CA ILE A 62 15.44 -6.63 5.34
C ILE A 62 16.70 -7.39 5.77
N SER A 63 17.50 -7.87 4.81
CA SER A 63 18.73 -8.61 5.11
C SER A 63 19.72 -7.75 5.90
N VAL A 64 19.92 -6.49 5.50
CA VAL A 64 20.79 -5.54 6.22
C VAL A 64 20.24 -5.27 7.62
N CYS A 65 18.92 -5.03 7.75
CA CYS A 65 18.30 -4.76 9.04
C CYS A 65 18.43 -5.95 10.01
N VAL A 66 18.23 -7.18 9.52
CA VAL A 66 18.42 -8.40 10.31
C VAL A 66 19.87 -8.53 10.78
N LEU A 67 20.84 -8.28 9.89
CA LEU A 67 22.27 -8.29 10.26
C LEU A 67 22.59 -7.23 11.32
N VAL A 68 22.07 -6.01 11.17
CA VAL A 68 22.23 -4.92 12.15
C VAL A 68 21.69 -5.32 13.51
N ILE A 69 20.49 -5.91 13.56
CA ILE A 69 19.89 -6.40 14.81
C ILE A 69 20.78 -7.48 15.43
N ILE A 70 21.19 -8.50 14.66
CA ILE A 70 22.06 -9.58 15.14
C ILE A 70 23.37 -9.00 15.71
N LEU A 71 24.02 -8.11 14.98
CA LEU A 71 25.27 -7.47 15.42
C LEU A 71 25.07 -6.59 16.65
N ALA A 72 23.95 -5.88 16.76
CA ALA A 72 23.61 -5.09 17.93
C ALA A 72 23.42 -5.97 19.18
N PHE A 73 22.72 -7.09 19.05
CA PHE A 73 22.56 -8.06 20.14
C PHE A 73 23.87 -8.77 20.50
N LYS A 74 24.73 -9.09 19.53
CA LYS A 74 26.06 -9.66 19.79
C LYS A 74 26.99 -8.67 20.51
N LYS A 75 26.87 -7.38 20.22
CA LYS A 75 27.73 -6.34 20.81
C LYS A 75 27.33 -5.95 22.24
N ASN A 76 26.07 -6.15 22.62
CA ASN A 76 25.56 -5.70 23.90
C ASN A 76 25.17 -6.89 24.79
N GLU A 77 25.97 -7.15 25.83
CA GLU A 77 25.76 -8.26 26.76
C GLU A 77 24.65 -8.01 27.81
N LYS A 78 24.22 -6.75 27.94
CA LYS A 78 23.16 -6.36 28.89
C LYS A 78 21.77 -6.68 28.32
N THR A 79 20.74 -6.67 29.17
CA THR A 79 19.34 -6.71 28.71
C THR A 79 19.01 -5.50 27.83
N PHE A 80 18.18 -5.67 26.79
CA PHE A 80 17.82 -4.64 25.81
C PHE A 80 17.49 -3.26 26.42
N PHE A 81 16.69 -3.24 27.49
CA PHE A 81 16.29 -2.00 28.16
C PHE A 81 17.44 -1.25 28.86
N LYS A 82 18.57 -1.91 29.12
CA LYS A 82 19.76 -1.33 29.77
C LYS A 82 20.83 -0.87 28.76
N TRP A 83 20.56 -0.97 27.46
CA TRP A 83 21.51 -0.58 26.43
C TRP A 83 21.63 0.95 26.30
N LYS A 84 22.74 1.41 25.71
CA LYS A 84 22.88 2.81 25.30
C LYS A 84 21.76 3.20 24.33
N ARG A 85 21.26 4.43 24.44
CA ARG A 85 20.17 4.95 23.60
C ARG A 85 20.42 4.79 22.11
N ALA A 86 21.63 5.12 21.62
CA ALA A 86 21.99 4.97 20.22
C ALA A 86 21.85 3.50 19.74
N ASN A 87 22.24 2.52 20.55
CA ASN A 87 22.13 1.10 20.20
C ASN A 87 20.66 0.64 20.16
N ARG A 88 19.82 1.13 21.09
CA ARG A 88 18.38 0.84 21.09
C ARG A 88 17.69 1.47 19.89
N PHE A 89 18.03 2.71 19.57
CA PHE A 89 17.49 3.43 18.42
C PHE A 89 17.76 2.68 17.12
N VAL A 90 19.00 2.21 16.91
CA VAL A 90 19.36 1.40 15.74
C VAL A 90 18.48 0.15 15.62
N VAL A 91 18.28 -0.61 16.70
CA VAL A 91 17.41 -1.80 16.67
C VAL A 91 15.95 -1.44 16.40
N MET A 92 15.44 -0.35 16.99
CA MET A 92 14.08 0.11 16.78
C MET A 92 13.83 0.54 15.33
N THR A 93 14.74 1.32 14.74
CA THR A 93 14.67 1.73 13.33
C THR A 93 14.73 0.51 12.42
N SER A 94 15.70 -0.39 12.62
CA SER A 94 15.80 -1.63 11.82
C SER A 94 14.56 -2.52 11.96
N THR A 95 13.90 -2.52 13.11
CA THR A 95 12.63 -3.27 13.28
C THR A 95 11.50 -2.63 12.47
N CYS A 96 11.38 -1.30 12.48
CA CYS A 96 10.38 -0.59 11.68
C CYS A 96 10.63 -0.80 10.17
N ASP A 97 11.90 -0.77 9.73
CA ASP A 97 12.26 -1.05 8.34
C ASP A 97 11.86 -2.47 7.94
N ILE A 98 12.14 -3.48 8.79
CA ILE A 98 11.73 -4.87 8.52
C ILE A 98 10.21 -4.97 8.38
N LEU A 99 9.45 -4.30 9.24
CA LEU A 99 7.99 -4.32 9.18
C LEU A 99 7.47 -3.66 7.90
N PHE A 100 7.96 -2.47 7.57
CA PHE A 100 7.58 -1.75 6.35
C PHE A 100 7.90 -2.55 5.08
N TYR A 101 9.17 -2.95 4.91
CA TYR A 101 9.60 -3.71 3.75
C TYR A 101 9.02 -5.13 3.73
N GLY A 102 8.73 -5.72 4.89
CA GLY A 102 8.07 -7.01 5.01
C GLY A 102 6.64 -6.98 4.46
N VAL A 103 5.87 -5.95 4.82
CA VAL A 103 4.52 -5.76 4.26
C VAL A 103 4.59 -5.51 2.75
N GLN A 104 5.52 -4.66 2.29
CA GLN A 104 5.73 -4.42 0.85
C GLN A 104 6.08 -5.72 0.11
N LEU A 105 6.95 -6.55 0.70
CA LEU A 105 7.36 -7.83 0.13
C LEU A 105 6.19 -8.80 0.03
N ILE A 106 5.37 -8.91 1.10
CA ILE A 106 4.19 -9.78 1.10
C ILE A 106 3.16 -9.31 0.07
N TYR A 107 2.94 -7.99 -0.06
CA TYR A 107 2.07 -7.44 -1.09
C TYR A 107 2.57 -7.81 -2.50
N ASN A 108 3.84 -7.54 -2.80
CA ASN A 108 4.45 -7.85 -4.10
C ASN A 108 4.39 -9.36 -4.42
N ILE A 109 4.62 -10.22 -3.42
CA ILE A 109 4.50 -11.68 -3.59
C ILE A 109 3.06 -12.09 -3.89
N ASN A 110 2.06 -11.53 -3.19
CA ASN A 110 0.66 -11.86 -3.45
C ASN A 110 0.25 -11.46 -4.87
N VAL A 111 0.60 -10.25 -5.31
CA VAL A 111 0.33 -9.80 -6.68
C VAL A 111 1.04 -10.70 -7.70
N SER A 112 2.30 -11.04 -7.46
CA SER A 112 3.11 -11.88 -8.37
C SER A 112 2.58 -13.31 -8.47
N VAL A 113 2.14 -13.90 -7.36
CA VAL A 113 1.65 -15.29 -7.30
C VAL A 113 0.22 -15.40 -7.82
N SER A 114 -0.65 -14.45 -7.45
CA SER A 114 -2.06 -14.46 -7.86
C SER A 114 -2.27 -13.89 -9.26
N GLY A 115 -1.28 -13.22 -9.85
CA GLY A 115 -1.36 -12.58 -11.16
C GLY A 115 -2.44 -11.48 -11.24
N SER A 116 -2.94 -11.05 -10.10
CA SER A 116 -4.06 -10.12 -9.96
C SER A 116 -3.94 -9.35 -8.65
N VAL A 117 -4.53 -8.15 -8.61
CA VAL A 117 -4.55 -7.32 -7.41
C VAL A 117 -5.40 -8.00 -6.34
N PRO A 118 -4.98 -8.00 -5.05
CA PRO A 118 -5.78 -8.53 -3.95
C PRO A 118 -7.16 -7.88 -3.86
N SER A 119 -8.08 -8.52 -3.14
CA SER A 119 -9.40 -7.93 -2.88
C SER A 119 -9.28 -6.55 -2.20
N PRO A 120 -10.25 -5.64 -2.39
CA PRO A 120 -10.19 -4.29 -1.83
C PRO A 120 -9.93 -4.26 -0.31
N ALA A 121 -10.52 -5.20 0.43
CA ALA A 121 -10.30 -5.34 1.86
C ALA A 121 -8.83 -5.66 2.22
N ILE A 122 -8.21 -6.58 1.47
CA ILE A 122 -6.81 -6.96 1.68
C ILE A 122 -5.87 -5.82 1.26
N CYS A 123 -6.17 -5.14 0.14
CA CYS A 123 -5.40 -3.98 -0.31
C CYS A 123 -5.42 -2.85 0.73
N SER A 124 -6.60 -2.54 1.27
CA SER A 124 -6.77 -1.58 2.36
C SER A 124 -5.94 -1.96 3.59
N MET A 125 -5.92 -3.23 3.98
CA MET A 125 -5.05 -3.69 5.09
C MET A 125 -3.57 -3.46 4.81
N TYR A 126 -3.07 -3.76 3.60
CA TYR A 126 -1.68 -3.48 3.23
C TYR A 126 -1.37 -1.98 3.29
N ALA A 127 -2.27 -1.13 2.77
CA ALA A 127 -2.13 0.31 2.82
C ALA A 127 -2.09 0.85 4.26
N VAL A 128 -2.95 0.33 5.14
CA VAL A 128 -2.96 0.67 6.58
C VAL A 128 -1.61 0.37 7.23
N PHE A 129 -1.08 -0.84 7.05
CA PHE A 129 0.19 -1.22 7.67
C PHE A 129 1.38 -0.44 7.09
N LEU A 130 1.42 -0.25 5.77
CA LEU A 130 2.46 0.55 5.13
C LEU A 130 2.46 1.99 5.65
N LEU A 131 1.28 2.58 5.79
CA LEU A 131 1.12 3.95 6.30
C LEU A 131 1.52 4.04 7.79
N GLU A 132 1.09 3.09 8.61
CA GLU A 132 1.46 3.01 10.03
C GLU A 132 2.98 2.93 10.21
N PHE A 133 3.65 2.04 9.48
CA PHE A 133 5.10 1.88 9.59
C PHE A 133 5.87 3.08 9.00
N ALA A 134 5.37 3.70 7.94
CA ALA A 134 5.94 4.93 7.39
C ALA A 134 5.87 6.08 8.41
N TYR A 135 4.74 6.25 9.10
CA TYR A 135 4.62 7.24 10.17
C TYR A 135 5.54 6.92 11.36
N ALA A 136 5.66 5.65 11.74
CA ALA A 136 6.59 5.23 12.77
C ALA A 136 8.05 5.61 12.42
N GLN A 137 8.47 5.35 11.18
CA GLN A 137 9.80 5.75 10.69
C GLN A 137 9.99 7.28 10.70
N ALA A 138 8.99 8.05 10.29
CA ALA A 138 9.04 9.51 10.30
C ALA A 138 9.22 10.05 11.74
N ILE A 139 8.45 9.55 12.70
CA ILE A 139 8.56 9.95 14.11
C ILE A 139 9.94 9.55 14.68
N LEU A 140 10.49 8.38 14.32
CA LEU A 140 11.85 7.99 14.72
C LEU A 140 12.89 8.97 14.17
N GLY A 141 12.74 9.38 12.91
CA GLY A 141 13.58 10.39 12.26
C GLY A 141 13.59 11.72 13.01
N GLU A 142 12.41 12.22 13.38
CA GLU A 142 12.26 13.45 14.17
C GLU A 142 12.90 13.35 15.57
N ILE A 143 12.72 12.20 16.23
CA ILE A 143 13.37 11.93 17.54
C ILE A 143 14.89 11.93 17.38
N ALA A 144 15.42 11.30 16.32
CA ALA A 144 16.86 11.31 16.04
C ALA A 144 17.38 12.72 15.77
N ALA A 145 16.70 13.49 14.91
CA ALA A 145 17.07 14.86 14.59
C ALA A 145 17.07 15.76 15.84
N THR A 146 16.03 15.69 16.65
CA THR A 146 15.92 16.44 17.91
C THR A 146 17.04 16.06 18.88
N THR A 147 17.38 14.77 18.95
CA THR A 147 18.44 14.27 19.84
C THR A 147 19.83 14.73 19.38
N ALA A 148 20.08 14.67 18.06
CA ALA A 148 21.32 15.16 17.47
C ALA A 148 21.47 16.68 17.67
N CYS A 149 20.40 17.45 17.43
CA CYS A 149 20.36 18.89 17.65
C CYS A 149 20.66 19.24 19.11
N TYR A 150 20.02 18.54 20.06
CA TYR A 150 20.28 18.76 21.49
C TYR A 150 21.73 18.42 21.87
N TYR A 151 22.27 17.33 21.34
CA TYR A 151 23.65 16.93 21.59
C TYR A 151 24.63 18.00 21.08
N ILE A 152 24.41 18.55 19.88
CA ILE A 152 25.25 19.63 19.33
C ILE A 152 25.14 20.91 20.16
N LEU A 153 23.94 21.32 20.55
CA LEU A 153 23.71 22.60 21.24
C LEU A 153 24.09 22.58 22.72
N LYS A 154 23.87 21.46 23.42
CA LYS A 154 24.06 21.36 24.88
C LYS A 154 25.26 20.53 25.27
N GLN A 155 25.91 19.83 24.33
CA GLN A 155 26.98 18.84 24.58
C GLN A 155 26.63 17.86 25.70
N LYS A 156 25.35 17.54 25.85
CA LYS A 156 24.83 16.62 26.86
C LYS A 156 24.00 15.55 26.17
N GLU A 157 24.17 14.32 26.60
CA GLU A 157 23.30 13.22 26.20
C GLU A 157 21.93 13.39 26.86
N LEU A 158 20.87 13.38 26.04
CA LEU A 158 19.50 13.52 26.52
C LEU A 158 19.01 12.16 27.03
N ASP A 159 18.93 12.01 28.35
CA ASP A 159 18.52 10.77 29.02
C ASP A 159 16.99 10.67 29.09
N LEU A 160 16.40 9.99 28.09
CA LEU A 160 14.97 9.66 28.05
C LEU A 160 14.68 8.26 28.64
N GLY A 161 15.63 7.62 29.33
CA GLY A 161 15.60 6.19 29.63
C GLY A 161 14.33 5.63 30.30
N LYS A 162 13.52 6.47 30.98
CA LYS A 162 12.23 6.07 31.57
C LYS A 162 11.01 6.23 30.65
N TYR A 163 11.09 7.03 29.58
CA TYR A 163 9.96 7.36 28.72
C TYR A 163 10.04 6.74 27.31
N GLU A 164 11.13 6.05 26.98
CA GLU A 164 11.31 5.44 25.65
C GLU A 164 10.23 4.41 25.30
N TRP A 165 9.79 3.58 26.26
CA TRP A 165 8.67 2.65 26.03
C TRP A 165 7.34 3.38 25.78
N LYS A 166 7.13 4.53 26.44
CA LYS A 166 5.95 5.37 26.21
C LYS A 166 5.99 6.07 24.85
N MET A 167 7.17 6.44 24.38
CA MET A 167 7.34 6.94 23.00
C MET A 167 7.03 5.84 21.98
N PHE A 168 7.43 4.60 22.26
CA PHE A 168 7.10 3.46 21.40
C PHE A 168 5.59 3.22 21.34
N SER A 169 4.90 3.22 22.48
CA SER A 169 3.43 3.12 22.48
C SER A 169 2.79 4.27 21.71
N TYR A 170 3.30 5.50 21.84
CA TYR A 170 2.76 6.65 21.11
C TYR A 170 2.95 6.52 19.60
N MET A 171 4.09 5.97 19.16
CA MET A 171 4.45 5.80 17.76
C MET A 171 3.54 4.82 17.00
N PHE A 172 2.98 3.81 17.66
CA PHE A 172 2.01 2.88 17.05
C PHE A 172 0.56 3.30 17.34
N VAL A 173 0.27 3.77 18.55
CA VAL A 173 -1.09 4.15 18.94
C VAL A 173 -1.58 5.37 18.18
N PHE A 174 -0.72 6.37 17.95
CA PHE A 174 -1.15 7.59 17.25
C PHE A 174 -1.52 7.33 15.77
N PRO A 175 -0.68 6.67 14.95
CA PRO A 175 -1.07 6.31 13.58
C PRO A 175 -2.28 5.38 13.54
N ALA A 176 -2.37 4.41 14.46
CA ALA A 176 -3.52 3.51 14.54
C ALA A 176 -4.84 4.27 14.83
N ILE A 177 -4.82 5.27 15.73
CA ILE A 177 -6.00 6.11 15.99
C ILE A 177 -6.38 6.91 14.74
N VAL A 178 -5.41 7.55 14.08
CA VAL A 178 -5.66 8.33 12.85
C VAL A 178 -6.28 7.45 11.77
N LEU A 179 -5.73 6.25 11.57
CA LEU A 179 -6.24 5.27 10.61
C LEU A 179 -7.67 4.81 10.95
N VAL A 180 -7.93 4.43 12.21
CA VAL A 180 -9.29 4.04 12.65
C VAL A 180 -10.28 5.18 12.44
N THR A 181 -9.92 6.42 12.77
CA THR A 181 -10.81 7.58 12.55
C THR A 181 -11.04 7.87 11.06
N ALA A 182 -10.03 7.67 10.21
CA ALA A 182 -10.16 7.82 8.76
C ALA A 182 -11.07 6.75 8.16
N SER A 183 -10.96 5.49 8.62
CA SER A 183 -11.83 4.39 8.19
C SER A 183 -13.28 4.61 8.64
N LEU A 184 -13.52 5.10 9.86
CA LEU A 184 -14.86 5.37 10.38
C LEU A 184 -15.56 6.54 9.65
N ASN A 185 -14.79 7.49 9.13
CA ASN A 185 -15.31 8.65 8.38
C ASN A 185 -15.47 8.38 6.87
N GLY A 186 -15.26 7.14 6.40
CA GLY A 186 -15.36 6.79 4.97
C GLY A 186 -14.24 7.36 4.10
N GLY A 187 -13.17 7.91 4.70
CA GLY A 187 -12.10 8.59 3.99
C GLY A 187 -11.21 7.67 3.15
N MET A 188 -11.25 6.36 3.39
CA MET A 188 -10.47 5.37 2.63
C MET A 188 -11.19 4.87 1.36
N ASP A 189 -12.51 5.11 1.23
CA ASP A 189 -13.29 4.69 0.05
C ASP A 189 -13.61 5.85 -0.92
N HIS A 190 -13.55 7.12 -0.49
CA HIS A 190 -13.92 8.26 -1.34
C HIS A 190 -12.76 8.93 -2.10
N ASN A 191 -11.52 8.67 -1.69
CA ASN A 191 -10.32 9.15 -2.38
C ASN A 191 -9.52 7.93 -2.82
N GLY A 192 -9.89 7.37 -3.98
CA GLY A 192 -9.21 6.22 -4.57
C GLY A 192 -7.69 6.38 -4.57
N LEU A 193 -7.04 5.42 -3.93
CA LEU A 193 -5.72 4.92 -4.31
C LEU A 193 -5.94 3.61 -5.07
#